data_AF-A0A1G7JVD1-F1
#
_entry.id   AF-A0A1G7JVD1-F1
#
_cell.length_a   1.000
_cell.length_b   1.000
_cell.length_c   1.000
_cell.angle_alpha   90.00
_cell.angle_beta   90.00
_cell.angle_gamma   90.00
#
_symmetry.space_group_name_H-M   'P 1'
#
loop_
_entity.id
_entity.type
_entity.pdbx_description
1 polymer ?
#
loop_
_entity_poly.entity_id
_entity_poly.type
_entity_poly.pdbx_seq_one_letter_code
_entity_poly.pdbx_strand_id
1 'polypeptide(L)' 'MTKYQKLKLILAACFCTILLLILCNYSSNGRYSFGENNRVILDTKTGDIYLIENQKYVKLNGFTEMKLENEEE' A
#
# COMPACT_ATOMS: atom_id res chain seq x y z
N MET A 1 0.77 41.18 -7.37
CA MET A 1 1.53 39.95 -7.06
C MET A 1 2.94 40.09 -7.60
N THR A 2 3.95 40.05 -6.72
CA THR A 2 5.34 40.27 -7.12
C THR A 2 5.87 39.06 -7.90
N LYS A 3 6.93 39.25 -8.71
CA LYS A 3 7.57 38.17 -9.47
C LYS A 3 7.97 36.98 -8.56
N TYR A 4 8.41 37.30 -7.35
CA TYR A 4 8.79 36.32 -6.32
C TYR A 4 7.61 35.50 -5.79
N GLN A 5 6.45 36.13 -5.55
CA GLN A 5 5.24 35.42 -5.13
C GLN A 5 4.73 34.46 -6.22
N LYS A 6 4.82 34.86 -7.49
CA LYS A 6 4.45 33.99 -8.62
C LYS A 6 5.35 32.75 -8.70
N LEU A 7 6.66 32.92 -8.51
CA LEU A 7 7.61 31.81 -8.51
C LEU A 7 7.33 30.80 -7.38
N LYS A 8 7.05 31.29 -6.17
CA LYS A 8 6.66 30.43 -5.05
C LYS A 8 5.41 29.61 -5.35
N LEU A 9 4.41 30.23 -5.97
CA LEU A 9 3.17 29.55 -6.33
C LEU A 9 3.43 28.45 -7.37
N ILE A 10 4.25 28.71 -8.39
CA ILE A 10 4.61 27.71 -9.40
C ILE A 10 5.35 26.54 -8.75
N LEU A 11 6.31 26.82 -7.87
CA LEU A 11 7.07 25.78 -7.17
C LEU A 11 6.14 24.89 -6.31
N ALA A 12 5.23 25.52 -5.57
CA ALA A 12 4.25 24.80 -4.75
C ALA A 12 3.29 23.96 -5.61
N ALA A 13 2.80 24.49 -6.73
CA ALA A 13 1.95 23.76 -7.65
C ALA A 13 2.66 22.54 -8.25
N CYS A 14 3.90 22.70 -8.70
CA CYS A 14 4.72 21.58 -9.20
C CYS A 14 4.96 20.51 -8.12
N PHE A 15 5.24 20.92 -6.89
CA PHE A 15 5.41 19.96 -5.79
C PHE A 15 4.12 19.16 -5.54
N CYS A 16 2.97 19.83 -5.47
CA CYS A 16 1.69 19.17 -5.26
C CYS A 16 1.32 18.22 -6.41
N THR A 17 1.57 18.60 -7.67
CA THR A 17 1.26 17.71 -8.81
C THR A 17 2.16 16.47 -8.81
N ILE A 18 3.46 16.62 -8.53
CA ILE A 18 4.37 15.47 -8.40
C ILE A 18 3.95 14.56 -7.26
N LEU A 19 3.61 15.13 -6.09
CA LEU A 19 3.12 14.37 -4.94
C LEU A 19 1.84 13.59 -5.27
N LEU A 20 0.89 14.23 -5.96
CA LEU A 20 -0.34 13.59 -6.42
C LEU A 20 -0.06 12.42 -7.37
N LEU A 21 0.89 12.56 -8.29
CA LEU A 21 1.27 11.46 -9.19
C LEU A 21 1.84 10.26 -8.41
N ILE A 22 2.69 10.50 -7.42
CA ILE A 22 3.25 9.44 -6.56
C ILE A 22 2.14 8.73 -5.80
N LEU A 23 1.24 9.49 -5.16
CA LEU A 23 0.11 8.93 -4.41
C LEU A 23 -0.86 8.17 -5.31
N CYS A 24 -1.12 8.68 -6.52
CA CYS A 24 -2.01 8.04 -7.47
C CYS A 24 -1.42 6.70 -7.96
N ASN A 25 -0.11 6.64 -8.20
CA ASN A 25 0.57 5.38 -8.55
C ASN A 25 0.53 4.39 -7.38
N TYR A 26 0.84 4.85 -6.17
CA TYR A 26 0.77 4.03 -4.96
C TYR A 26 -0.63 3.46 -4.72
N SER A 27 -1.66 4.31 -4.80
CA SER A 27 -3.07 3.92 -4.69
C SER A 27 -3.50 2.96 -5.80
N SER A 28 -3.06 3.20 -7.05
CA SER A 28 -3.39 2.34 -8.19
C SER A 28 -2.76 0.96 -8.09
N ASN A 29 -1.59 0.84 -7.46
CA ASN A 29 -0.96 -0.45 -7.23
C ASN A 29 -1.66 -1.28 -6.17
N GLY A 30 -2.46 -0.65 -5.29
CA GLY A 30 -3.46 -1.33 -4.44
C GLY A 30 -2.95 -2.52 -3.62
N ARG A 31 -1.64 -2.65 -3.42
CA ARG A 31 -1.00 -3.84 -2.85
C ARG A 31 -0.03 -3.42 -1.77
N TYR A 32 -0.25 -3.92 -0.56
CA TYR A 32 0.63 -3.74 0.58
C TYR A 32 1.43 -5.02 0.80
N SER A 33 2.76 -4.95 0.71
CA SER A 33 3.63 -6.05 1.09
C SER A 33 4.07 -5.89 2.55
N PHE A 34 3.91 -6.94 3.36
CA PHE A 34 4.34 -6.98 4.76
C PHE A 34 4.85 -8.39 5.14
N GLY A 35 5.46 -8.49 6.32
CA GLY A 35 6.11 -9.73 6.80
C GLY A 35 7.60 -9.82 6.44
N GLU A 36 8.30 -10.75 7.09
CA GLU A 36 9.73 -10.95 6.91
C GLU A 36 10.02 -11.28 5.42
N ASN A 37 10.88 -10.48 4.78
CA ASN A 37 11.17 -10.54 3.35
C ASN A 37 9.99 -10.26 2.39
N ASN A 38 8.99 -9.47 2.81
CA ASN A 38 7.85 -9.07 1.97
C ASN A 38 7.04 -10.26 1.39
N ARG A 39 6.95 -11.36 2.14
CA ARG A 39 6.28 -12.60 1.69
C ARG A 39 4.77 -12.53 1.72
N VAL A 40 4.15 -11.54 2.36
CA VAL A 40 2.69 -11.40 2.41
C VAL A 40 2.29 -10.16 1.64
N ILE A 41 1.31 -10.27 0.74
CA ILE A 41 0.76 -9.15 -0.02
C ILE A 41 -0.75 -9.07 0.23
N LEU A 42 -1.22 -7.94 0.74
CA LEU A 42 -2.64 -7.61 0.81
C LEU A 42 -3.02 -6.75 -0.38
N ASP A 43 -3.96 -7.20 -1.20
CA ASP A 43 -4.60 -6.39 -2.22
C ASP A 43 -5.76 -5.61 -1.58
N THR A 44 -5.62 -4.31 -1.46
CA THR A 44 -6.60 -3.42 -0.84
C THR A 44 -7.81 -3.16 -1.72
N LYS A 45 -7.77 -3.55 -3.01
CA LYS A 45 -8.94 -3.43 -3.91
C LYS A 45 -9.89 -4.61 -3.75
N THR A 46 -9.35 -5.82 -3.58
CA THR A 46 -10.16 -7.05 -3.44
C THR A 46 -10.29 -7.54 -2.00
N GLY A 47 -9.41 -7.09 -1.10
CA GLY A 47 -9.26 -7.64 0.24
C GLY A 47 -8.53 -8.99 0.25
N ASP A 48 -7.98 -9.44 -0.89
CA ASP A 48 -7.30 -10.71 -0.99
C ASP A 48 -5.90 -10.64 -0.38
N ILE A 49 -5.50 -11.71 0.31
CA ILE A 49 -4.15 -11.87 0.83
C ILE A 49 -3.44 -12.95 0.02
N TYR A 50 -2.24 -12.62 -0.45
CA TYR A 50 -1.35 -13.50 -1.19
C TYR A 50 -0.11 -13.78 -0.36
N LEU A 51 0.37 -15.02 -0.42
CA LEU A 51 1.68 -15.42 0.05
C LEU A 51 2.62 -15.57 -1.15
N ILE A 52 3.82 -15.02 -1.07
CA ILE A 52 4.88 -15.23 -2.07
C ILE A 52 5.72 -16.42 -1.61
N GLU A 53 5.49 -17.56 -2.23
CA GLU A 53 6.32 -18.76 -2.10
C GLU A 53 6.99 -19.05 -3.44
N ASN A 54 8.32 -19.18 -3.45
CA ASN A 54 9.10 -19.54 -4.65
C ASN A 54 8.73 -18.72 -5.91
N GLN A 55 8.59 -17.40 -5.77
CA GLN A 55 8.20 -16.45 -6.82
C GLN A 55 6.78 -16.64 -7.39
N LYS A 56 5.92 -17.44 -6.74
CA LYS A 56 4.51 -17.60 -7.11
C LYS A 56 3.62 -16.93 -6.08
N TYR A 57 2.55 -16.29 -6.55
CA TYR A 57 1.50 -15.73 -5.73
C TYR A 57 0.51 -16.84 -5.38
N VAL A 58 0.49 -17.26 -4.12
CA VAL A 58 -0.49 -18.20 -3.59
C VAL A 58 -1.59 -17.39 -2.91
N LYS A 59 -2.80 -17.39 -3.47
CA LYS A 59 -3.95 -16.75 -2.82
C LYS A 59 -4.33 -17.55 -1.57
N LEU A 60 -4.38 -16.89 -0.42
CA LEU A 60 -4.88 -17.49 0.81
C LEU A 60 -6.41 -17.47 0.77
N ASN A 61 -7.02 -18.64 0.53
CA ASN A 61 -8.46 -18.83 0.65
C ASN A 61 -8.77 -19.37 2.05
N GLY A 62 -9.49 -18.60 2.88
CA GLY A 62 -10.08 -19.11 4.13
C GLY A 62 -9.45 -18.58 5.42
N PHE A 63 -9.55 -17.28 5.68
CA PHE A 63 -9.51 -16.79 7.07
C PHE A 63 -10.86 -17.09 7.74
N THR A 64 -11.17 -18.37 7.94
CA THR A 64 -12.30 -18.79 8.77
C THR A 64 -11.77 -18.87 10.20
N GLU A 65 -12.08 -17.85 11.00
CA GLU A 65 -11.99 -17.83 12.48
C GLU A 65 -10.78 -18.54 13.11
N MET A 66 -9.71 -17.78 13.41
CA MET A 66 -8.80 -18.19 14.49
C MET A 66 -9.58 -18.10 15.82
N LYS A 67 -10.07 -19.24 16.31
CA LYS A 67 -10.40 -19.38 17.73
C LYS A 67 -9.10 -19.26 18.51
N LEU A 68 -8.99 -18.18 19.29
CA LEU A 68 -8.03 -18.08 20.38
C LEU A 68 -8.43 -19.14 21.42
N GLU A 69 -7.81 -20.33 21.35
CA GLU A 69 -7.74 -21.20 22.52
C GLU A 69 -6.75 -20.54 23.49
N ASN A 70 -7.30 -19.92 24.53
CA ASN A 70 -6.53 -19.56 25.71
C ASN A 70 -6.05 -20.87 26.34
N GLU A 71 -4.75 -21.12 26.32
CA GLU A 71 -4.11 -22.05 27.25
C GLU A 71 -4.19 -21.42 28.65
N GLU A 72 -5.20 -21.83 29.42
CA GLU A 72 -5.21 -21.68 30.88
C GLU A 72 -4.35 -22.82 31.47
N GLU A 73 -3.20 -22.47 32.05
CA GLU A 73 -2.48 -23.28 33.06
C GLU A 73 -2.98 -22.92 34.47
#